data_AF-A0A7Z0BQT5-F1
#
_entry.id   AF-A0A7Z0BQT5-F1
#
_cell.length_a   1.000
_cell.length_b   1.000
_cell.length_c   1.000
_cell.angle_alpha   90.00
_cell.angle_beta   90.00
_cell.angle_gamma   90.00
#
_symmetry.space_group_name_H-M   'P 1'
#
loop_
_entity.id
_entity.type
_entity.pdbx_description
1 polymer ?
#
loop_
_entity_poly.entity_id
_entity_poly.type
_entity_poly.pdbx_seq_one_letter_code
_entity_poly.pdbx_strand_id
1 'polypeptide(L)'
;MQPVFFADIYLLPADVGGRQWPLVSGEWRTVLSINKEHWSARLTFEGQPAPGETFYAVVQLLLPEQALSYFAVGAEFTVWEGGTKGTGRVVSRAT
;
A
#
# COMPACT_ATOMS: atom_id res chain seq x y z
N MET A 1 8.58 9.16 10.39
CA MET A 1 8.73 8.21 9.26
C MET A 1 8.99 9.01 8.00
N GLN A 2 10.04 8.68 7.26
CA GLN A 2 10.35 9.28 5.95
C GLN A 2 9.75 8.42 4.82
N PRO A 3 9.48 9.01 3.63
CA PRO A 3 9.17 8.24 2.42
C PRO A 3 10.21 7.16 2.15
N VAL A 4 9.76 5.98 1.74
CA VAL A 4 10.63 4.84 1.43
C VAL A 4 10.57 4.52 -0.07
N PHE A 5 9.36 4.44 -0.62
CA PHE A 5 9.12 4.21 -2.04
C PHE A 5 7.76 4.74 -2.46
N PHE A 6 7.53 4.77 -3.76
CA PHE A 6 6.25 5.09 -4.37
C PHE A 6 5.64 3.84 -5.00
N ALA A 7 4.32 3.72 -4.95
CA ALA A 7 3.62 2.56 -5.46
C ALA A 7 2.28 2.92 -6.11
N ASP A 8 1.91 2.15 -7.12
CA ASP A 8 0.53 2.07 -7.58
C ASP A 8 -0.20 1.08 -6.69
N ILE A 9 -1.33 1.50 -6.14
CA ILE A 9 -2.17 0.72 -5.24
C ILE A 9 -3.52 0.51 -5.91
N TYR A 10 -3.88 -0.75 -6.13
CA TYR A 10 -5.21 -1.16 -6.59
C TYR A 10 -6.05 -1.58 -5.39
N LEU A 11 -7.21 -0.94 -5.19
CA LEU A 11 -8.19 -1.38 -4.21
C LEU A 11 -9.01 -2.53 -4.77
N LEU A 12 -9.09 -3.63 -4.01
CA LEU A 12 -9.97 -4.73 -4.38
C LEU A 12 -11.43 -4.27 -4.38
N PRO A 13 -12.24 -4.71 -5.36
CA PRO A 13 -13.68 -4.51 -5.36
C PRO A 13 -14.34 -5.07 -4.09
N ALA A 14 -15.47 -4.48 -3.70
CA ALA A 14 -16.17 -4.84 -2.47
C ALA A 14 -16.71 -6.28 -2.49
N ASP A 15 -17.13 -6.78 -3.65
CA ASP A 15 -17.71 -8.10 -3.87
C ASP A 15 -16.70 -9.25 -3.75
N VAL A 16 -15.40 -8.96 -3.88
CA VAL A 16 -14.31 -9.93 -3.66
C VAL A 16 -13.61 -9.77 -2.30
N GLY A 17 -14.25 -9.06 -1.36
CA GLY A 17 -13.74 -8.91 0.00
C GLY A 17 -12.86 -7.68 0.24
N GLY A 18 -12.86 -6.72 -0.70
CA GLY A 18 -12.21 -5.43 -0.56
C GLY A 18 -12.84 -4.52 0.50
N ARG A 19 -12.63 -3.21 0.35
CA ARG A 19 -13.29 -2.21 1.22
C ARG A 19 -14.73 -2.00 0.77
N GLN A 20 -15.63 -1.70 1.72
CA GLN A 20 -17.03 -1.36 1.42
C GLN A 20 -17.22 0.10 1.05
N TRP A 21 -16.28 0.95 1.43
CA TRP A 21 -16.33 2.39 1.24
C TRP A 21 -15.00 2.89 0.68
N PRO A 22 -15.00 4.02 -0.05
CA PRO A 22 -13.78 4.68 -0.48
C PRO A 22 -12.81 4.94 0.67
N LEU A 23 -11.53 5.10 0.32
CA LEU A 23 -10.58 5.69 1.24
C LEU A 23 -10.90 7.16 1.45
N VAL A 24 -10.72 7.64 2.68
CA VAL A 24 -10.75 9.07 2.98
C VAL A 24 -9.39 9.65 2.58
N SER A 25 -9.38 10.79 1.90
CA SER A 25 -8.14 11.39 1.37
C SER A 25 -7.09 11.62 2.45
N GLY A 26 -5.82 11.49 2.09
CA GLY A 26 -4.70 11.92 2.91
C GLY A 26 -3.84 10.77 3.37
N GLU A 27 -4.33 9.88 4.24
CA GLU A 27 -3.54 8.75 4.73
C GLU A 27 -4.32 7.46 4.98
N TRP A 28 -3.62 6.34 4.77
CA TRP A 28 -4.08 5.01 5.13
C TRP A 28 -2.98 4.27 5.89
N ARG A 29 -3.26 3.90 7.14
CA ARG A 29 -2.36 3.12 8.00
C ARG A 29 -2.75 1.66 7.89
N THR A 30 -1.80 0.83 7.50
CA THR A 30 -2.06 -0.54 7.04
C THR A 30 -0.85 -1.45 7.27
N VAL A 31 -0.99 -2.73 6.94
CA VAL A 31 0.10 -3.71 6.90
C VAL A 31 0.32 -4.13 5.46
N LEU A 32 1.56 -4.03 4.99
CA LEU A 32 1.98 -4.56 3.69
C LEU A 32 2.50 -5.99 3.87
N SER A 33 2.03 -6.91 3.05
CA SER A 33 2.49 -8.30 3.08
C SER A 33 3.17 -8.69 1.78
N ILE A 34 4.39 -9.21 1.88
CA ILE A 34 5.24 -9.65 0.76
C ILE A 34 6.14 -10.78 1.24
N ASN A 35 6.30 -11.85 0.46
CA ASN A 35 7.16 -12.99 0.79
C ASN A 35 6.91 -13.61 2.19
N LYS A 36 5.66 -13.61 2.67
CA LYS A 36 5.24 -14.04 4.03
C LYS A 36 5.72 -13.14 5.17
N GLU A 37 6.35 -12.01 4.87
CA GLU A 37 6.68 -10.96 5.82
C GLU A 37 5.57 -9.89 5.87
N HIS A 38 5.45 -9.23 7.02
CA HIS A 38 4.42 -8.25 7.30
C HIS A 38 5.00 -6.95 7.85
N TRP A 39 4.68 -5.83 7.23
CA TRP A 39 5.29 -4.54 7.53
C TRP A 39 4.23 -3.47 7.77
N SER A 40 4.21 -2.90 8.98
CA SER A 40 3.38 -1.73 9.28
C SER A 40 3.80 -0.54 8.42
N ALA A 41 2.83 0.07 7.76
CA ALA A 41 3.05 1.13 6.80
C ALA A 41 2.02 2.27 6.93
N ARG A 42 2.44 3.43 6.46
CA ARG A 42 1.55 4.56 6.16
C ARG A 42 1.65 4.86 4.67
N LEU A 43 0.50 4.87 4.01
CA LEU A 43 0.32 5.31 2.63
C LEU A 43 -0.24 6.73 2.66
N THR A 44 0.35 7.64 1.89
CA THR A 44 -0.17 9.00 1.67
C THR A 44 -0.55 9.15 0.20
N PHE A 45 -1.75 9.66 -0.06
CA PHE A 45 -2.34 9.75 -1.41
C PHE A 45 -3.36 10.90 -1.48
N GLU A 46 -3.66 11.32 -2.71
CA GLU A 46 -4.67 12.33 -3.00
C GLU A 46 -6.01 11.70 -3.40
N GLY A 47 -7.08 12.49 -3.36
CA GLY A 47 -8.42 12.06 -3.75
C GLY A 47 -9.08 11.08 -2.77
N GLN A 48 -10.13 10.41 -3.21
CA GLN A 48 -10.88 9.43 -2.41
C GLN A 48 -11.05 8.12 -3.19
N PRO A 49 -9.97 7.34 -3.37
CA PRO A 49 -10.01 6.13 -4.19
C PRO A 49 -11.12 5.18 -3.74
N ALA A 50 -11.96 4.78 -4.69
CA ALA A 50 -13.05 3.84 -4.48
C ALA A 50 -12.58 2.39 -4.67
N PRO A 51 -13.27 1.39 -4.10
CA PRO A 51 -13.02 -0.01 -4.42
C PRO A 51 -13.04 -0.27 -5.93
N GLY A 52 -12.03 -0.97 -6.45
CA GLY A 52 -11.85 -1.21 -7.88
C GLY A 52 -11.00 -0.15 -8.60
N GLU A 53 -10.55 0.91 -7.92
CA GLU A 53 -9.67 1.92 -8.52
C GLU A 53 -8.19 1.68 -8.18
N THR A 54 -7.32 2.18 -9.06
CA THR A 54 -5.88 2.29 -8.84
C THR A 54 -5.51 3.74 -8.55
N PHE A 55 -4.65 3.94 -7.56
CA PHE A 55 -4.14 5.27 -7.21
C PHE A 55 -2.66 5.21 -6.84
N TYR A 56 -1.98 6.35 -6.99
CA TYR A 56 -0.58 6.49 -6.62
C TYR A 56 -0.44 6.85 -5.14
N ALA A 57 0.49 6.21 -4.43
CA ALA A 57 0.74 6.45 -3.02
C ALA A 57 2.23 6.58 -2.70
N VAL A 58 2.53 7.50 -1.79
CA VAL A 58 3.82 7.57 -1.08
C VAL A 58 3.77 6.58 0.08
N VAL A 59 4.70 5.64 0.11
CA VAL A 59 4.75 4.60 1.15
C VAL A 59 5.85 4.89 2.15
N GLN A 60 5.49 4.82 3.42
CA GLN A 60 6.39 4.92 4.55
C GLN A 60 6.29 3.66 5.39
N LEU A 61 7.42 3.05 5.72
CA LEU A 61 7.48 1.85 6.56
C LEU A 61 7.91 2.22 7.98
N LEU A 62 7.38 1.49 8.97
CA LEU A 62 7.77 1.68 10.37
C LEU A 62 9.25 1.30 10.61
N LEU A 63 9.72 0.25 9.93
CA LEU A 63 11.07 -0.30 10.04
C LEU A 63 11.74 -0.36 8.65
N PRO A 64 12.11 0.79 8.06
CA PRO A 64 12.51 0.86 6.66
C PRO A 64 13.81 0.09 6.36
N GLU A 65 14.79 0.12 7.27
CA GLU A 65 16.09 -0.52 7.08
C GLU A 65 15.99 -2.05 6.90
N GLN A 66 15.08 -2.70 7.62
CA GLN A 66 14.88 -4.14 7.54
C GLN A 66 13.97 -4.54 6.37
N ALA A 67 13.05 -3.65 5.99
CA ALA A 67 12.02 -3.94 4.99
C ALA A 67 12.44 -3.63 3.54
N LEU A 68 13.35 -2.68 3.34
CA LEU A 68 13.71 -2.13 2.03
C LEU A 68 14.17 -3.17 1.01
N SER A 69 14.80 -4.26 1.45
CA SER A 69 15.26 -5.35 0.58
C SER A 69 14.11 -6.09 -0.10
N TYR A 70 12.91 -6.10 0.50
CA TYR A 70 11.72 -6.76 -0.04
C TYR A 70 11.01 -5.90 -1.09
N PHE A 71 11.02 -4.57 -0.92
CA PHE A 71 10.29 -3.62 -1.75
C PHE A 71 11.18 -3.02 -2.86
N ALA A 72 11.77 -3.87 -3.70
CA ALA A 72 12.46 -3.44 -4.91
C ALA A 72 11.47 -2.87 -5.95
N VAL A 73 11.95 -2.05 -6.88
CA VAL A 73 11.11 -1.56 -7.99
C VAL A 73 10.54 -2.74 -8.77
N GLY A 74 9.23 -2.70 -9.03
CA GLY A 74 8.48 -3.77 -9.65
C GLY A 74 7.96 -4.84 -8.69
N ALA A 75 8.39 -4.84 -7.41
CA ALA A 75 7.89 -5.79 -6.42
C ALA A 75 6.38 -5.60 -6.19
N GLU A 76 5.67 -6.72 -6.07
CA GLU A 76 4.25 -6.77 -5.79
C GLU A 76 4.02 -7.15 -4.33
N PHE A 77 3.02 -6.54 -3.72
CA PHE A 77 2.65 -6.78 -2.33
C PHE A 77 1.14 -6.67 -2.15
N THR A 78 0.65 -7.14 -1.02
CA THR A 78 -0.76 -6.98 -0.63
C THR A 78 -0.89 -5.94 0.48
N VAL A 79 -2.03 -5.25 0.51
CA VAL A 79 -2.37 -4.22 1.50
C VAL A 79 -3.47 -4.78 2.40
N TRP A 80 -3.24 -4.79 3.71
CA TRP A 80 -4.07 -5.52 4.67
C TRP A 80 -4.74 -4.62 5.72
N GLU A 81 -6.03 -4.85 5.95
CA GLU A 81 -6.84 -4.22 7.00
C GLU A 81 -8.01 -5.16 7.34
N GLY A 82 -7.81 -6.05 8.32
CA GLY A 82 -8.77 -7.11 8.65
C GLY A 82 -8.93 -8.18 7.55
N GLY A 83 -8.08 -8.15 6.52
CA GLY A 83 -8.12 -8.95 5.30
C GLY A 83 -7.35 -8.23 4.20
N THR A 84 -7.07 -8.90 3.08
CA THR A 84 -6.48 -8.22 1.91
C THR A 84 -7.49 -7.27 1.31
N LYS A 85 -7.14 -5.98 1.26
CA LYS A 85 -7.99 -4.89 0.75
C LYS A 85 -7.49 -4.30 -0.56
N GLY A 86 -6.25 -4.58 -0.90
CA GLY A 86 -5.65 -4.11 -2.14
C GLY A 86 -4.37 -4.85 -2.47
N THR A 87 -3.85 -4.56 -3.65
CA THR A 87 -2.52 -4.97 -4.11
C THR A 87 -1.74 -3.72 -4.45
N GLY A 88 -0.43 -3.76 -4.26
CA GLY A 88 0.45 -2.68 -4.65
C GLY A 88 1.63 -3.16 -5.47
N ARG A 89 2.13 -2.28 -6.33
CA ARG A 89 3.36 -2.48 -7.09
C ARG A 89 4.29 -1.30 -6.90
N VAL A 90 5.54 -1.57 -6.52
CA VAL A 90 6.55 -0.52 -6.34
C VAL A 90 6.93 0.08 -7.69
N VAL A 91 6.82 1.40 -7.82
CA VAL A 91 7.11 2.15 -9.07
C VAL A 91 8.53 2.72 -9.02
N SER A 92 8.92 3.34 -7.91
CA SER A 92 10.23 3.98 -7.74
C SER A 92 10.60 4.09 -6.27
N ARG A 93 11.89 4.30 -5.97
CA ARG A 93 12.35 4.59 -4.62
C ARG A 93 12.19 6.07 -4.31
N ALA A 94 11.95 6.39 -3.03
CA ALA A 94 12.12 7.75 -2.57
C ALA A 94 13.62 8.05 -2.49
N THR A 95 14.06 9.08 -3.21
CA THR A 95 15.42 9.63 -3.17
C THR A 95 15.63 10.52 -1.96
#